data_AF-A0A9D2JJG4-F1
#
_entry.id   AF-A0A9D2JJG4-F1
#
_cell.length_a   1.000
_cell.length_b   1.000
_cell.length_c   1.000
_cell.angle_alpha   90.00
_cell.angle_beta   90.00
_cell.angle_gamma   90.00
#
_symmetry.space_group_name_H-M   'P 1'
#
loop_
_entity.id
_entity.type
_entity.pdbx_description
1 polymer ?
#
loop_
_entity_poly.entity_id
_entity_poly.type
_entity_poly.pdbx_seq_one_letter_code
_entity_poly.pdbx_strand_id
1 'polypeptide(L)'
;MNQIAEAIAQAVHEISPETRVGLMSSQPEYHALEGRDWHALFEKLSIEHPATSRPHLPSYNEIPGLKYIREFNRNVRPVADMLRADARMLPELENYMYSMYAKSNKFTQLQLETTLLVGAKGILFNFYDMMGNGVVQSYNHQKILAESKQLLDYSAQKPIKRHELKGVKVLYSPRTVYTRHGGEQESLEEMFPREFEWSALLSTFGINSTLWDIEQKEQLNSEVVAISDQLLRNLSDEAIIALFEHNQVLLDGTSVAILFERQLAYLIKAKNYEWLVPQTGQHTYEE
;
A
#
# COMPACT_ATOMS: atom_id res chain seq x y z
N MET A 1 9.49 6.75 19.42
CA MET A 1 9.79 7.19 18.04
C MET A 1 9.27 8.59 17.75
N ASN A 2 8.01 8.91 18.06
CA ASN A 2 7.40 10.22 17.77
C ASN A 2 8.15 11.43 18.37
N GLN A 3 8.65 11.32 19.61
CA GLN A 3 9.48 12.36 20.23
C GLN A 3 10.80 12.60 19.46
N ILE A 4 11.41 11.55 18.92
CA ILE A 4 12.63 11.65 18.12
C ILE A 4 12.32 12.33 16.77
N ALA A 5 11.21 11.94 16.14
CA ALA A 5 10.75 12.56 14.90
C ALA A 5 10.50 14.07 15.06
N GLU A 6 9.83 14.47 16.15
CA GLU A 6 9.59 15.87 16.48
C GLU A 6 10.90 16.63 16.73
N ALA A 7 11.83 16.04 17.49
CA ALA A 7 13.14 16.64 17.75
C ALA A 7 13.97 16.83 16.46
N ILE A 8 13.93 15.85 15.54
CA ILE A 8 14.59 15.96 14.23
C ILE A 8 13.97 17.10 13.41
N ALA A 9 12.65 17.16 13.33
CA ALA A 9 11.97 18.20 12.57
C ALA A 9 12.26 19.60 13.13
N GLN A 10 12.20 19.77 14.46
CA GLN A 10 12.54 21.01 15.14
C GLN A 10 13.99 21.43 14.84
N ALA A 11 14.97 20.52 14.99
CA ALA A 11 16.37 20.82 14.71
C ALA A 11 16.62 21.25 13.25
N VAL A 12 15.90 20.65 12.29
CA VAL A 12 15.97 21.08 10.88
C VAL A 12 15.36 22.45 10.70
N HIS A 13 14.17 22.71 11.28
CA HIS A 13 13.44 23.97 11.10
C HIS A 13 14.06 25.16 11.83
N GLU A 14 14.81 24.92 12.92
CA GLU A 14 15.61 25.95 13.58
C GLU A 14 16.65 26.58 12.63
N ILE A 15 17.17 25.81 11.68
CA ILE A 15 18.21 26.25 10.73
C ILE A 15 17.60 26.58 9.36
N SER A 16 16.63 25.78 8.92
CA SER A 16 16.01 25.89 7.60
C SER A 16 14.50 25.64 7.68
N PRO A 17 13.71 26.68 8.05
CA PRO A 17 12.26 26.57 8.29
C PRO A 17 11.47 26.02 7.10
N GLU A 18 11.92 26.30 5.87
CA GLU A 18 11.25 25.88 4.64
C GLU A 18 11.59 24.44 4.20
N THR A 19 12.54 23.79 4.88
CA THR A 19 12.93 22.41 4.56
C THR A 19 11.86 21.43 5.00
N ARG A 20 11.41 20.58 4.07
CA ARG A 20 10.51 19.47 4.38
C ARG A 20 11.31 18.27 4.84
N VAL A 21 10.92 17.68 5.96
CA VAL A 21 11.47 16.41 6.43
C VAL A 21 10.52 15.31 5.94
N GLY A 22 11.01 14.49 5.01
CA GLY A 22 10.25 13.37 4.45
C GLY A 22 10.75 12.03 4.95
N LEU A 23 9.88 11.01 4.89
CA LEU A 23 10.21 9.65 5.28
C LEU A 23 10.14 8.70 4.06
N MET A 24 11.15 7.84 3.93
CA MET A 24 11.08 6.71 3.01
C MET A 24 10.14 5.66 3.59
N SER A 25 9.19 5.20 2.79
CA SER A 25 8.16 4.25 3.21
C SER A 25 8.07 3.11 2.22
N SER A 26 7.94 1.90 2.72
CA SER A 26 7.87 0.69 1.90
C SER A 26 7.22 -0.41 2.71
N GLN A 27 6.53 -1.32 2.02
CA GLN A 27 5.97 -2.52 2.64
C GLN A 27 5.07 -2.18 3.84
N PRO A 28 3.83 -1.72 3.59
CA PRO A 28 2.88 -1.31 4.63
C PRO A 28 2.64 -2.38 5.70
N GLU A 29 2.92 -3.66 5.43
CA GLU A 29 2.87 -4.73 6.43
C GLU A 29 3.91 -4.56 7.56
N TYR A 30 5.10 -4.00 7.28
CA TYR A 30 6.11 -3.73 8.30
C TYR A 30 5.69 -2.59 9.22
N HIS A 31 4.91 -1.64 8.70
CA HIS A 31 4.45 -0.49 9.45
C HIS A 31 3.68 -0.91 10.71
N ALA A 32 2.81 -1.91 10.57
CA ALA A 32 2.08 -2.52 11.67
C ALA A 32 3.01 -3.38 12.55
N LEU A 33 3.91 -4.18 11.94
CA LEU A 33 4.81 -5.07 12.68
C LEU A 33 5.72 -4.30 13.66
N GLU A 34 6.17 -3.12 13.27
CA GLU A 34 7.01 -2.26 14.11
C GLU A 34 6.22 -1.53 15.21
N GLY A 35 4.89 -1.67 15.24
CA GLY A 35 4.01 -1.02 16.21
C GLY A 35 4.05 0.50 16.13
N ARG A 36 4.38 1.07 14.96
CA ARG A 36 4.58 2.50 14.77
C ARG A 36 3.25 3.17 14.50
N ASP A 37 2.93 4.21 15.27
CA ASP A 37 1.86 5.15 14.90
C ASP A 37 2.32 6.01 13.72
N TRP A 38 2.04 5.53 12.52
CA TRP A 38 2.49 6.15 11.27
C TRP A 38 1.87 7.52 11.04
N HIS A 39 0.63 7.74 11.47
CA HIS A 39 -0.03 9.03 11.35
C HIS A 39 0.67 10.05 12.25
N ALA A 40 0.87 9.72 13.52
CA ALA A 40 1.58 10.60 14.45
C ALA A 40 3.04 10.81 14.03
N LEU A 41 3.71 9.78 13.50
CA LEU A 41 5.08 9.89 13.00
C LEU A 41 5.18 10.95 11.89
N PHE A 42 4.31 10.89 10.88
CA PHE A 42 4.29 11.89 9.82
C PHE A 42 3.87 13.26 10.33
N GLU A 43 2.89 13.37 11.22
CA GLU A 43 2.50 14.64 11.82
C GLU A 43 3.70 15.32 12.51
N LYS A 44 4.45 14.57 13.32
CA LYS A 44 5.63 15.06 14.03
C LYS A 44 6.81 15.40 13.12
N LEU A 45 6.99 14.72 11.99
CA LEU A 45 8.01 15.08 11.00
C LEU A 45 7.64 16.32 10.19
N SER A 46 6.35 16.60 10.04
CA SER A 46 5.88 17.58 9.05
C SER A 46 5.62 18.95 9.66
N ILE A 47 5.26 19.03 10.96
CA ILE A 47 5.00 20.26 11.74
C ILE A 47 4.22 21.34 10.95
N GLU A 48 4.90 22.26 10.26
CA GLU A 48 4.27 23.36 9.50
C GLU A 48 4.08 23.06 7.99
N HIS A 49 4.54 21.91 7.54
CA HIS A 49 4.48 21.45 6.15
C HIS A 49 3.54 20.26 6.00
N PRO A 50 2.99 20.01 4.79
CA PRO A 50 2.30 18.76 4.51
C PRO A 50 3.24 17.56 4.59
N ALA A 51 2.70 16.41 5.04
CA ALA A 51 3.43 15.15 5.10
C ALA A 51 4.13 14.82 3.79
N THR A 52 5.42 14.50 3.84
CA THR A 52 6.21 14.18 2.65
C THR A 52 6.69 12.74 2.72
N SER A 53 6.23 11.90 1.80
CA SER A 53 6.58 10.49 1.75
C SER A 53 7.33 10.19 0.45
N ARG A 54 8.42 9.42 0.57
CA ARG A 54 9.11 8.77 -0.55
C ARG A 54 8.77 7.28 -0.51
N PRO A 55 7.64 6.85 -1.11
CA PRO A 55 7.36 5.44 -1.21
C PRO A 55 8.32 4.77 -2.20
N HIS A 56 8.80 3.58 -1.86
CA HIS A 56 9.53 2.73 -2.81
C HIS A 56 8.62 2.35 -3.99
N LEU A 57 9.04 2.58 -5.26
CA LEU A 57 8.34 2.00 -6.41
C LEU A 57 8.90 0.60 -6.70
N PRO A 58 8.09 -0.47 -6.54
CA PRO A 58 8.50 -1.78 -6.96
C PRO A 58 8.66 -1.79 -8.49
N SER A 59 9.42 -2.66 -9.11
CA SER A 59 10.53 -3.42 -8.57
C SER A 59 11.84 -2.76 -8.99
N TYR A 60 12.92 -3.03 -8.26
CA TYR A 60 14.24 -2.54 -8.63
C TYR A 60 14.75 -3.07 -9.98
N ASN A 61 14.39 -4.31 -10.34
CA ASN A 61 14.64 -4.93 -11.65
C ASN A 61 13.34 -5.02 -12.45
N GLU A 62 13.42 -5.18 -13.78
CA GLU A 62 12.22 -5.41 -14.59
C GLU A 62 11.54 -6.75 -14.24
N ILE A 63 10.21 -6.70 -14.13
CA ILE A 63 9.34 -7.86 -13.88
C ILE A 63 8.17 -7.82 -14.87
N PRO A 64 7.41 -8.93 -15.03
CA PRO A 64 6.22 -8.92 -15.87
C PRO A 64 5.26 -7.79 -15.44
N GLY A 65 4.70 -7.05 -16.42
CA GLY A 65 3.86 -5.88 -16.15
C GLY A 65 2.66 -6.16 -15.24
N LEU A 66 2.04 -7.34 -15.37
CA LEU A 66 0.94 -7.76 -14.49
C LEU A 66 1.40 -7.92 -13.02
N LYS A 67 2.59 -8.47 -12.81
CA LYS A 67 3.20 -8.57 -11.47
C LYS A 67 3.50 -7.18 -10.93
N TYR A 68 4.04 -6.29 -11.76
CA TYR A 68 4.31 -4.90 -11.37
C TYR A 68 3.05 -4.17 -10.87
N ILE A 69 1.93 -4.27 -11.58
CA ILE A 69 0.67 -3.63 -11.15
C ILE A 69 0.18 -4.20 -9.82
N ARG A 70 0.31 -5.52 -9.60
CA ARG A 70 -0.02 -6.14 -8.31
C ARG A 70 0.85 -5.60 -7.18
N GLU A 71 2.16 -5.61 -7.35
CA GLU A 71 3.10 -5.10 -6.34
C GLU A 71 2.87 -3.60 -6.07
N PHE A 72 2.58 -2.81 -7.10
CA PHE A 72 2.26 -1.39 -6.92
C PHE A 72 1.03 -1.17 -6.05
N ASN A 73 -0.05 -1.92 -6.30
CA ASN A 73 -1.30 -1.81 -5.54
C ASN A 73 -1.26 -2.51 -4.17
N ARG A 74 -0.29 -3.40 -3.94
CA ARG A 74 0.00 -4.05 -2.65
C ARG A 74 0.90 -3.21 -1.75
N ASN A 75 1.85 -2.46 -2.33
CA ASN A 75 2.89 -1.79 -1.56
C ASN A 75 2.81 -0.25 -1.62
N VAL A 76 2.69 0.35 -2.80
CA VAL A 76 2.82 1.82 -2.98
C VAL A 76 1.50 2.52 -2.69
N ARG A 77 0.41 2.00 -3.28
CA ARG A 77 -0.90 2.60 -3.15
C ARG A 77 -1.41 2.59 -1.71
N PRO A 78 -1.28 1.49 -0.93
CA PRO A 78 -1.60 1.49 0.49
C PRO A 78 -0.89 2.58 1.28
N VAL A 79 0.42 2.74 1.09
CA VAL A 79 1.20 3.80 1.75
C VAL A 79 0.66 5.18 1.39
N ALA A 80 0.29 5.41 0.14
CA ALA A 80 -0.31 6.68 -0.28
C ALA A 80 -1.71 6.90 0.32
N ASP A 81 -2.53 5.84 0.44
CA ASP A 81 -3.89 5.91 0.96
C ASP A 81 -3.94 6.05 2.49
N MET A 82 -2.94 5.54 3.21
CA MET A 82 -2.74 5.75 4.65
C MET A 82 -2.38 7.19 5.01
N LEU A 83 -1.93 8.00 4.05
CA LEU A 83 -1.58 9.39 4.28
C LEU A 83 -2.75 10.31 3.99
N ARG A 84 -2.70 11.51 4.57
CA ARG A 84 -3.71 12.55 4.33
C ARG A 84 -3.72 12.96 2.86
N ALA A 85 -4.86 13.47 2.40
CA ALA A 85 -5.07 13.89 1.01
C ALA A 85 -4.09 14.96 0.52
N ASP A 86 -3.57 15.79 1.41
CA ASP A 86 -2.60 16.84 1.14
C ASP A 86 -1.13 16.37 1.20
N ALA A 87 -0.89 15.10 1.52
CA ALA A 87 0.46 14.54 1.57
C ALA A 87 1.16 14.62 0.21
N ARG A 88 2.43 15.02 0.24
CA ARG A 88 3.32 15.07 -0.92
C ARG A 88 3.96 13.71 -1.13
N MET A 89 3.46 12.98 -2.12
CA MET A 89 4.07 11.75 -2.58
C MET A 89 5.19 12.06 -3.58
N LEU A 90 6.40 11.60 -3.26
CA LEU A 90 7.61 11.70 -4.09
C LEU A 90 8.24 10.31 -4.25
N PRO A 91 7.60 9.40 -5.02
CA PRO A 91 8.05 8.01 -5.09
C PRO A 91 9.49 7.88 -5.57
N GLU A 92 10.20 6.90 -5.02
CA GLU A 92 11.53 6.52 -5.47
C GLU A 92 11.43 5.69 -6.74
N LEU A 93 12.08 6.13 -7.81
CA LEU A 93 12.34 5.30 -8.98
C LEU A 93 13.81 4.93 -8.99
N GLU A 94 14.09 3.66 -8.79
CA GLU A 94 15.45 3.13 -8.81
C GLU A 94 15.56 1.96 -9.77
N ASN A 95 16.71 1.86 -10.43
CA ASN A 95 17.08 0.74 -11.27
C ASN A 95 18.29 0.07 -10.62
N TYR A 96 18.09 -1.03 -9.88
CA TYR A 96 19.20 -1.69 -9.17
C TYR A 96 20.05 -2.52 -10.13
N MET A 97 21.34 -2.58 -9.83
CA MET A 97 22.45 -2.77 -10.76
C MET A 97 22.56 -1.71 -11.87
N TYR A 98 21.76 -0.62 -11.78
CA TYR A 98 21.96 0.68 -12.42
C TYR A 98 22.25 0.60 -13.92
N SER A 99 21.55 -0.30 -14.62
CA SER A 99 21.77 -0.51 -16.04
C SER A 99 20.49 -0.82 -16.79
N MET A 100 20.51 -0.53 -18.08
CA MET A 100 19.43 -0.85 -19.01
C MET A 100 19.21 -2.36 -19.22
N TYR A 101 20.14 -3.19 -18.74
CA TYR A 101 20.02 -4.65 -18.79
C TYR A 101 19.19 -5.20 -17.62
N ALA A 102 19.21 -4.53 -16.47
CA ALA A 102 18.39 -4.90 -15.32
C ALA A 102 16.94 -4.42 -15.48
N LYS A 103 16.76 -3.27 -16.14
CA LYS A 103 15.45 -2.69 -16.42
C LYS A 103 15.46 -1.81 -17.65
N SER A 104 14.52 -2.06 -18.56
CA SER A 104 14.40 -1.29 -19.79
C SER A 104 13.86 0.12 -19.53
N ASN A 105 14.11 1.02 -20.48
CA ASN A 105 13.50 2.34 -20.50
C ASN A 105 11.98 2.25 -20.58
N LYS A 106 11.44 1.24 -21.27
CA LYS A 106 9.99 1.13 -21.42
C LYS A 106 9.32 0.77 -20.11
N PHE A 107 9.93 -0.14 -19.34
CA PHE A 107 9.47 -0.47 -18.01
C PHE A 107 9.68 0.70 -17.03
N THR A 108 10.83 1.40 -17.12
CA THR A 108 11.09 2.61 -16.34
C THR A 108 10.05 3.71 -16.61
N GLN A 109 9.67 3.90 -17.89
CA GLN A 109 8.61 4.82 -18.30
C GLN A 109 7.26 4.40 -17.73
N LEU A 110 6.93 3.10 -17.75
CA LEU A 110 5.73 2.58 -17.10
C LEU A 110 5.71 2.94 -15.60
N GLN A 111 6.82 2.72 -14.88
CA GLN A 111 6.93 3.06 -13.46
C GLN A 111 6.81 4.56 -13.19
N LEU A 112 7.36 5.38 -14.07
CA LEU A 112 7.26 6.84 -14.00
C LEU A 112 5.80 7.27 -14.14
N GLU A 113 5.10 6.75 -15.14
CA GLU A 113 3.73 7.14 -15.46
C GLU A 113 2.73 6.64 -14.41
N THR A 114 2.89 5.43 -13.87
CA THR A 114 2.00 4.90 -12.82
C THR A 114 2.02 5.69 -11.53
N THR A 115 3.03 6.55 -11.28
CA THR A 115 3.02 7.49 -10.14
C THR A 115 1.82 8.43 -10.16
N LEU A 116 1.18 8.63 -11.32
CA LEU A 116 -0.07 9.37 -11.43
C LEU A 116 -1.19 8.76 -10.56
N LEU A 117 -1.19 7.43 -10.40
CA LEU A 117 -2.21 6.69 -9.65
C LEU A 117 -2.14 6.99 -8.15
N VAL A 118 -0.96 7.41 -7.67
CA VAL A 118 -0.78 7.86 -6.30
C VAL A 118 -0.75 9.38 -6.18
N GLY A 119 -1.22 10.13 -7.19
CA GLY A 119 -1.27 11.59 -7.14
C GLY A 119 0.09 12.24 -6.88
N ALA A 120 1.18 11.63 -7.36
CA ALA A 120 2.54 12.09 -7.10
C ALA A 120 2.76 13.55 -7.53
N LYS A 121 3.50 14.29 -6.71
CA LYS A 121 3.87 15.70 -6.97
C LYS A 121 5.26 15.85 -7.57
N GLY A 122 5.93 14.73 -7.77
CA GLY A 122 7.29 14.61 -8.28
C GLY A 122 7.75 13.17 -8.14
N ILE A 123 8.98 12.91 -8.58
CA ILE A 123 9.61 11.60 -8.49
C ILE A 123 11.07 11.77 -8.09
N LEU A 124 11.58 10.86 -7.28
CA LEU A 124 12.98 10.79 -6.91
C LEU A 124 13.61 9.67 -7.74
N PHE A 125 14.04 10.02 -8.95
CA PHE A 125 14.64 9.08 -9.89
C PHE A 125 16.17 9.08 -9.73
N ASN A 126 16.71 7.92 -9.37
CA ASN A 126 18.14 7.69 -9.36
C ASN A 126 18.72 7.54 -10.78
N PHE A 127 19.30 8.63 -11.31
CA PHE A 127 19.94 8.67 -12.64
C PHE A 127 21.43 8.31 -12.65
N TYR A 128 22.06 8.37 -11.48
CA TYR A 128 23.50 8.23 -11.34
C TYR A 128 23.87 6.77 -11.23
N ASP A 129 25.03 6.40 -11.78
CA ASP A 129 25.62 5.13 -11.40
C ASP A 129 26.12 5.19 -9.94
N MET A 130 26.14 4.04 -9.26
CA MET A 130 26.66 3.95 -7.88
C MET A 130 28.15 4.24 -7.76
N MET A 131 28.84 4.37 -8.88
CA MET A 131 30.29 4.60 -8.93
C MET A 131 30.63 6.10 -8.97
N GLY A 132 29.63 6.98 -9.05
CA GLY A 132 29.83 8.43 -9.05
C GLY A 132 30.31 9.00 -10.38
N ASN A 133 30.15 8.27 -11.49
CA ASN A 133 30.58 8.74 -12.82
C ASN A 133 29.60 9.73 -13.47
N GLY A 134 28.54 10.11 -12.77
CA GLY A 134 27.52 11.01 -13.29
C GLY A 134 26.39 10.28 -13.99
N VAL A 135 25.66 11.02 -14.84
CA VAL A 135 24.54 10.47 -15.63
C VAL A 135 25.09 9.70 -16.82
N VAL A 136 24.69 8.43 -16.95
CA VAL A 136 25.05 7.59 -18.10
C VAL A 136 24.18 7.94 -19.32
N GLN A 137 24.66 8.88 -20.14
CA GLN A 137 23.90 9.42 -21.28
C GLN A 137 23.44 8.37 -22.29
N SER A 138 24.22 7.30 -22.47
CA SER A 138 23.89 6.20 -23.38
C SER A 138 22.64 5.41 -22.96
N TYR A 139 22.19 5.52 -21.70
CA TYR A 139 20.94 4.91 -21.24
C TYR A 139 19.70 5.67 -21.69
N ASN A 140 19.84 6.89 -22.21
CA ASN A 140 18.75 7.64 -22.83
C ASN A 140 17.54 7.94 -21.92
N HIS A 141 17.70 8.00 -20.59
CA HIS A 141 16.61 8.33 -19.66
C HIS A 141 15.94 9.68 -19.96
N GLN A 142 16.68 10.64 -20.53
CA GLN A 142 16.13 11.93 -20.96
C GLN A 142 15.00 11.78 -21.98
N LYS A 143 15.00 10.72 -22.80
CA LYS A 143 13.94 10.50 -23.80
C LYS A 143 12.63 10.13 -23.14
N ILE A 144 12.64 9.17 -22.21
CA ILE A 144 11.42 8.76 -21.50
C ILE A 144 10.87 9.89 -20.62
N LEU A 145 11.74 10.72 -20.04
CA LEU A 145 11.30 11.92 -19.31
C LEU A 145 10.61 12.93 -20.24
N ALA A 146 11.20 13.20 -21.42
CA ALA A 146 10.63 14.12 -22.39
C ALA A 146 9.29 13.62 -22.91
N GLU A 147 9.18 12.32 -23.22
CA GLU A 147 7.96 11.68 -23.70
C GLU A 147 6.84 11.70 -22.65
N SER A 148 7.14 11.39 -21.38
CA SER A 148 6.13 11.36 -20.32
C SER A 148 5.82 12.74 -19.74
N LYS A 149 6.64 13.76 -20.03
CA LYS A 149 6.55 15.10 -19.40
C LYS A 149 5.15 15.70 -19.47
N GLN A 150 4.51 15.66 -20.64
CA GLN A 150 3.18 16.26 -20.81
C GLN A 150 2.12 15.60 -19.90
N LEU A 151 2.13 14.26 -19.81
CA LEU A 151 1.22 13.50 -18.96
C LEU A 151 1.49 13.78 -17.47
N LEU A 152 2.76 13.81 -17.07
CA LEU A 152 3.16 14.05 -15.68
C LEU A 152 2.86 15.49 -15.24
N ASP A 153 3.14 16.49 -16.09
CA ASP A 153 2.80 17.90 -15.81
C ASP A 153 1.28 18.07 -15.65
N TYR A 154 0.50 17.41 -16.52
CA TYR A 154 -0.96 17.39 -16.39
C TYR A 154 -1.41 16.77 -15.07
N SER A 155 -0.87 15.61 -14.71
CA SER A 155 -1.18 14.92 -13.45
C SER A 155 -0.78 15.75 -12.21
N ALA A 156 0.37 16.42 -12.24
CA ALA A 156 0.82 17.27 -11.13
C ALA A 156 -0.15 18.45 -10.88
N GLN A 157 -0.71 19.02 -11.95
CA GLN A 157 -1.70 20.10 -11.91
C GLN A 157 -3.12 19.59 -11.57
N LYS A 158 -3.44 18.36 -11.98
CA LYS A 158 -4.75 17.72 -11.83
C LYS A 158 -4.59 16.32 -11.19
N PRO A 159 -4.14 16.25 -9.92
CA PRO A 159 -3.86 14.97 -9.28
C PRO A 159 -5.14 14.16 -9.11
N ILE A 160 -5.01 12.84 -9.22
CA ILE A 160 -6.08 11.93 -8.82
C ILE A 160 -6.33 12.11 -7.32
N LYS A 161 -7.59 12.37 -6.98
CA LYS A 161 -8.03 12.49 -5.59
C LYS A 161 -8.35 11.11 -5.03
N ARG A 162 -7.33 10.43 -4.52
CA ARG A 162 -7.38 9.02 -4.09
C ARG A 162 -8.52 8.72 -3.12
N HIS A 163 -8.76 9.59 -2.15
CA HIS A 163 -9.82 9.43 -1.14
C HIS A 163 -11.24 9.68 -1.66
N GLU A 164 -11.39 10.29 -2.86
CA GLU A 164 -12.69 10.48 -3.51
C GLU A 164 -13.03 9.34 -4.49
N LEU A 165 -12.12 8.37 -4.65
CA LEU A 165 -12.33 7.24 -5.53
C LEU A 165 -13.42 6.31 -5.00
N LYS A 166 -14.28 5.83 -5.92
CA LYS A 166 -15.36 4.89 -5.62
C LYS A 166 -14.96 3.46 -6.00
N GLY A 167 -15.55 2.48 -5.33
CA GLY A 167 -15.29 1.07 -5.55
C GLY A 167 -15.25 0.31 -4.24
N VAL A 168 -14.44 -0.73 -4.17
CA VAL A 168 -14.37 -1.59 -2.99
C VAL A 168 -13.54 -0.93 -1.88
N LYS A 169 -14.07 -0.91 -0.66
CA LYS A 169 -13.34 -0.50 0.54
C LYS A 169 -12.53 -1.68 1.07
N VAL A 170 -11.21 -1.63 0.89
CA VAL A 170 -10.31 -2.66 1.44
C VAL A 170 -9.98 -2.28 2.87
N LEU A 171 -10.46 -3.07 3.82
CA LEU A 171 -10.30 -2.76 5.24
C LEU A 171 -8.89 -3.13 5.70
N TYR A 172 -8.31 -2.32 6.58
CA TYR A 172 -7.03 -2.59 7.22
C TYR A 172 -7.02 -2.07 8.67
N SER A 173 -6.06 -2.54 9.47
CA SER A 173 -5.81 -2.05 10.82
C SER A 173 -4.31 -1.84 11.05
N PRO A 174 -3.87 -0.65 11.52
CA PRO A 174 -2.48 -0.45 11.93
C PRO A 174 -2.10 -1.31 13.15
N ARG A 175 -3.08 -1.92 13.83
CA ARG A 175 -2.90 -2.71 15.06
C ARG A 175 -3.03 -4.20 14.88
N THR A 176 -3.18 -4.71 13.66
CA THR A 176 -3.38 -6.14 13.43
C THR A 176 -2.33 -7.02 14.07
N VAL A 177 -1.08 -6.56 14.19
CA VAL A 177 -0.01 -7.33 14.86
C VAL A 177 -0.36 -7.70 16.31
N TYR A 178 -1.17 -6.89 17.01
CA TYR A 178 -1.50 -7.12 18.42
C TYR A 178 -2.61 -8.17 18.64
N THR A 179 -3.41 -8.44 17.61
CA THR A 179 -4.51 -9.42 17.67
C THR A 179 -4.29 -10.62 16.77
N ARG A 180 -3.24 -10.59 15.97
CA ARG A 180 -2.87 -11.66 15.04
C ARG A 180 -2.29 -12.85 15.80
N HIS A 181 -2.69 -14.04 15.38
CA HIS A 181 -2.10 -15.28 15.86
C HIS A 181 -1.10 -15.79 14.82
N GLY A 182 0.10 -16.18 15.27
CA GLY A 182 1.10 -16.85 14.45
C GLY A 182 0.64 -18.24 13.99
N GLY A 183 1.38 -18.81 13.05
CA GLY A 183 1.16 -20.19 12.59
C GLY A 183 2.07 -21.17 13.32
N GLU A 184 2.17 -22.39 12.79
CA GLU A 184 2.98 -23.46 13.38
C GLU A 184 4.48 -23.24 13.20
N GLN A 185 4.92 -22.33 12.31
CA GLN A 185 6.34 -22.12 12.04
C GLN A 185 7.01 -21.21 13.08
N GLU A 186 6.22 -20.60 13.98
CA GLU A 186 6.67 -19.69 15.05
C GLU A 186 7.63 -18.61 14.52
N SER A 187 7.36 -18.10 13.31
CA SER A 187 8.24 -17.16 12.62
C SER A 187 7.71 -15.72 12.70
N LEU A 188 8.61 -14.74 12.63
CA LEU A 188 8.22 -13.33 12.61
C LEU A 188 7.41 -13.01 11.35
N GLU A 189 7.70 -13.71 10.25
CA GLU A 189 7.04 -13.58 8.96
C GLU A 189 5.55 -13.92 9.03
N GLU A 190 5.17 -14.84 9.91
CA GLU A 190 3.76 -15.17 10.15
C GLU A 190 2.99 -13.99 10.76
N MET A 191 3.68 -13.01 11.36
CA MET A 191 3.07 -11.82 11.96
C MET A 191 2.80 -10.68 10.98
N PHE A 192 3.26 -10.76 9.72
CA PHE A 192 2.94 -9.74 8.71
C PHE A 192 1.44 -9.73 8.38
N PRO A 193 0.76 -8.58 8.48
CA PRO A 193 -0.61 -8.43 7.99
C PRO A 193 -0.68 -8.65 6.47
N ARG A 194 -1.74 -9.33 6.00
CA ARG A 194 -2.00 -9.53 4.56
C ARG A 194 -3.25 -8.79 4.08
N GLU A 195 -3.48 -7.60 4.62
CA GLU A 195 -4.73 -6.85 4.43
C GLU A 195 -4.85 -6.17 3.04
N PHE A 196 -3.73 -6.05 2.33
CA PHE A 196 -3.67 -5.34 1.05
C PHE A 196 -3.84 -6.26 -0.18
N GLU A 197 -4.03 -7.57 0.02
CA GLU A 197 -4.13 -8.55 -1.08
C GLU A 197 -5.35 -8.32 -1.97
N TRP A 198 -6.48 -7.91 -1.39
CA TRP A 198 -7.65 -7.51 -2.18
C TRP A 198 -7.36 -6.32 -3.10
N SER A 199 -6.57 -5.33 -2.65
CA SER A 199 -6.17 -4.20 -3.50
C SER A 199 -5.39 -4.66 -4.73
N ALA A 200 -4.45 -5.59 -4.54
CA ALA A 200 -3.67 -6.17 -5.64
C ALA A 200 -4.54 -7.02 -6.60
N LEU A 201 -5.48 -7.79 -6.05
CA LEU A 201 -6.37 -8.64 -6.85
C LEU A 201 -7.36 -7.80 -7.66
N LEU A 202 -8.08 -6.90 -7.01
CA LEU A 202 -9.11 -6.05 -7.64
C LEU A 202 -8.52 -5.17 -8.73
N SER A 203 -7.36 -4.56 -8.49
CA SER A 203 -6.66 -3.75 -9.50
C SER A 203 -6.25 -4.56 -10.74
N THR A 204 -5.94 -5.86 -10.58
CA THR A 204 -5.66 -6.76 -11.71
C THR A 204 -6.88 -6.95 -12.62
N PHE A 205 -8.09 -6.87 -12.07
CA PHE A 205 -9.34 -6.95 -12.81
C PHE A 205 -9.89 -5.58 -13.26
N GLY A 206 -9.12 -4.51 -13.06
CA GLY A 206 -9.57 -3.15 -13.36
C GLY A 206 -10.66 -2.63 -12.42
N ILE A 207 -10.85 -3.28 -11.27
CA ILE A 207 -11.79 -2.84 -10.23
C ILE A 207 -11.05 -1.88 -9.30
N ASN A 208 -11.60 -0.68 -9.15
CA ASN A 208 -11.01 0.31 -8.28
C ASN A 208 -11.31 0.03 -6.80
N SER A 209 -10.35 0.36 -5.93
CA SER A 209 -10.46 0.22 -4.48
C SER A 209 -9.87 1.44 -3.75
N THR A 210 -10.27 1.60 -2.50
CA THR A 210 -9.68 2.54 -1.54
C THR A 210 -9.46 1.84 -0.21
N LEU A 211 -8.36 2.13 0.47
CA LEU A 211 -8.17 1.65 1.84
C LEU A 211 -9.13 2.32 2.82
N TRP A 212 -9.53 1.55 3.83
CA TRP A 212 -10.34 2.02 4.94
C TRP A 212 -9.78 1.52 6.26
N ASP A 213 -9.40 2.45 7.13
CA ASP A 213 -8.91 2.13 8.47
C ASP A 213 -10.11 1.82 9.37
N ILE A 214 -10.12 0.63 9.97
CA ILE A 214 -11.19 0.21 10.87
C ILE A 214 -11.26 1.03 12.17
N GLU A 215 -10.23 1.80 12.50
CA GLU A 215 -10.23 2.73 13.65
C GLU A 215 -10.95 4.06 13.35
N GLN A 216 -11.37 4.31 12.10
CA GLN A 216 -12.17 5.48 11.76
C GLN A 216 -13.51 5.49 12.48
N LYS A 217 -13.98 6.69 12.83
CA LYS A 217 -15.25 6.87 13.58
C LYS A 217 -16.47 6.73 12.66
N GLU A 218 -16.28 7.03 11.38
CA GLU A 218 -17.29 6.91 10.35
C GLU A 218 -17.68 5.44 10.15
N GLN A 219 -18.96 5.14 10.30
CA GLN A 219 -19.48 3.81 9.99
C GLN A 219 -19.68 3.65 8.49
N LEU A 220 -19.21 2.53 7.96
CA LEU A 220 -19.49 2.13 6.58
C LEU A 220 -20.94 1.65 6.48
N ASN A 221 -21.68 2.19 5.52
CA ASN A 221 -23.06 1.82 5.25
C ASN A 221 -23.31 1.82 3.74
N SER A 222 -23.94 0.76 3.24
CA SER A 222 -24.26 0.53 1.84
C SER A 222 -23.03 0.51 0.92
N GLU A 223 -21.89 0.07 1.44
CA GLU A 223 -20.62 -0.06 0.72
C GLU A 223 -20.34 -1.52 0.32
N VAL A 224 -19.40 -1.73 -0.59
CA VAL A 224 -18.76 -3.03 -0.82
C VAL A 224 -17.43 -3.02 -0.09
N VAL A 225 -17.27 -3.89 0.90
CA VAL A 225 -16.07 -3.98 1.75
C VAL A 225 -15.35 -5.29 1.48
N ALA A 226 -14.02 -5.27 1.50
CA ALA A 226 -13.19 -6.45 1.37
C ALA A 226 -12.32 -6.60 2.60
N ILE A 227 -12.39 -7.78 3.20
CA ILE A 227 -11.71 -8.14 4.44
C ILE A 227 -10.75 -9.27 4.10
N SER A 228 -9.51 -9.07 4.53
CA SER A 228 -8.43 -10.02 4.32
C SER A 228 -7.89 -10.53 5.65
N ASP A 229 -7.44 -11.78 5.60
CA ASP A 229 -6.58 -12.39 6.59
C ASP A 229 -7.21 -12.36 8.00
N GLN A 230 -6.43 -11.99 9.02
CA GLN A 230 -6.89 -12.01 10.41
C GLN A 230 -7.52 -10.68 10.88
N LEU A 231 -7.88 -9.78 9.97
CA LEU A 231 -8.36 -8.44 10.32
C LEU A 231 -9.57 -8.47 11.27
N LEU A 232 -10.49 -9.42 11.09
CA LEU A 232 -11.67 -9.58 11.95
C LEU A 232 -11.34 -9.74 13.44
N ARG A 233 -10.13 -10.20 13.79
CA ARG A 233 -9.71 -10.30 15.21
C ARG A 233 -9.58 -8.93 15.89
N ASN A 234 -9.44 -7.84 15.14
CA ASN A 234 -9.43 -6.49 15.68
C ASN A 234 -10.83 -5.96 16.04
N LEU A 235 -11.89 -6.70 15.70
CA LEU A 235 -13.28 -6.25 15.84
C LEU A 235 -14.03 -7.06 16.90
N SER A 236 -14.99 -6.40 17.58
CA SER A 236 -15.95 -7.12 18.43
C SER A 236 -16.97 -7.87 17.56
N ASP A 237 -17.67 -8.84 18.14
CA ASP A 237 -18.70 -9.58 17.40
C ASP A 237 -19.80 -8.66 16.89
N GLU A 238 -20.19 -7.65 17.68
CA GLU A 238 -21.19 -6.65 17.29
C GLU A 238 -20.73 -5.82 16.09
N ALA A 239 -19.46 -5.41 16.08
CA ALA A 239 -18.89 -4.67 14.96
C ALA A 239 -18.83 -5.53 13.68
N ILE A 240 -18.50 -6.82 13.80
CA ILE A 240 -18.54 -7.76 12.69
C ILE A 240 -19.98 -7.89 12.18
N ILE A 241 -20.95 -8.13 13.06
CA ILE A 241 -22.37 -8.25 12.68
C ILE A 241 -22.83 -6.99 11.94
N ALA A 242 -22.57 -5.80 12.49
CA ALA A 242 -22.94 -4.52 11.88
C ALA A 242 -22.30 -4.33 10.49
N LEU A 243 -21.05 -4.75 10.29
CA LEU A 243 -20.41 -4.71 8.98
C LEU A 243 -21.19 -5.52 7.93
N PHE A 244 -21.65 -6.72 8.28
CA PHE A 244 -22.43 -7.60 7.39
C PHE A 244 -23.88 -7.13 7.21
N GLU A 245 -24.50 -6.55 8.23
CA GLU A 245 -25.88 -6.04 8.15
C GLU A 245 -25.99 -4.80 7.26
N HIS A 246 -24.95 -3.96 7.23
CA HIS A 246 -24.99 -2.68 6.55
C HIS A 246 -24.22 -2.65 5.23
N ASN A 247 -23.44 -3.69 4.89
CA ASN A 247 -22.56 -3.67 3.71
C ASN A 247 -22.55 -5.02 2.96
N GLN A 248 -22.07 -4.99 1.72
CA GLN A 248 -21.70 -6.21 0.99
C GLN A 248 -20.26 -6.57 1.32
N VAL A 249 -20.02 -7.79 1.79
CA VAL A 249 -18.70 -8.20 2.32
C VAL A 249 -18.05 -9.24 1.42
N LEU A 250 -16.81 -8.97 1.01
CA LEU A 250 -15.89 -9.91 0.36
C LEU A 250 -14.92 -10.46 1.41
N LEU A 251 -14.73 -11.77 1.43
CA LEU A 251 -13.89 -12.48 2.40
C LEU A 251 -12.90 -13.40 1.70
N ASP A 252 -11.71 -13.54 2.27
CA ASP A 252 -10.82 -14.66 1.96
C ASP A 252 -11.04 -15.84 2.92
N GLY A 253 -10.36 -16.96 2.65
CA GLY A 253 -10.50 -18.19 3.44
C GLY A 253 -10.15 -18.00 4.92
N THR A 254 -9.14 -17.20 5.23
CA THR A 254 -8.72 -16.94 6.62
C THR A 254 -9.80 -16.17 7.38
N SER A 255 -10.38 -15.16 6.74
CA SER A 255 -11.48 -14.39 7.31
C SER A 255 -12.69 -15.28 7.58
N VAL A 256 -12.99 -16.22 6.67
CA VAL A 256 -14.06 -17.22 6.86
C VAL A 256 -13.79 -18.11 8.07
N ALA A 257 -12.56 -18.63 8.22
CA ALA A 257 -12.20 -19.46 9.38
C ALA A 257 -12.42 -18.72 10.71
N ILE A 258 -12.11 -17.43 10.78
CA ILE A 258 -12.34 -16.62 11.98
C ILE A 258 -13.83 -16.47 12.30
N LEU A 259 -14.70 -16.35 11.29
CA LEU A 259 -16.15 -16.37 11.54
C LEU A 259 -16.59 -17.68 12.20
N PHE A 260 -16.01 -18.82 11.82
CA PHE A 260 -16.30 -20.10 12.50
C PHE A 260 -15.78 -20.12 13.94
N GLU A 261 -14.54 -19.68 14.17
CA GLU A 261 -13.96 -19.60 15.53
C GLU A 261 -14.81 -18.73 16.46
N ARG A 262 -15.34 -17.62 15.92
CA ARG A 262 -16.17 -16.65 16.64
C ARG A 262 -17.65 -17.01 16.68
N GLN A 263 -18.05 -18.17 16.14
CA GLN A 263 -19.46 -18.62 16.07
C GLN A 263 -20.36 -17.66 15.27
N LEU A 264 -19.79 -16.94 14.30
CA LEU A 264 -20.44 -15.97 13.41
C LEU A 264 -20.63 -16.50 11.97
N ALA A 265 -20.34 -17.77 11.69
CA ALA A 265 -20.47 -18.35 10.34
C ALA A 265 -21.91 -18.28 9.75
N TYR A 266 -22.92 -18.06 10.60
CA TYR A 266 -24.30 -17.83 10.16
C TYR A 266 -24.44 -16.57 9.28
N LEU A 267 -23.55 -15.58 9.45
CA LEU A 267 -23.53 -14.36 8.63
C LEU A 267 -23.31 -14.65 7.14
N ILE A 268 -22.59 -15.73 6.82
CA ILE A 268 -22.33 -16.19 5.45
C ILE A 268 -23.11 -17.45 5.07
N LYS A 269 -24.01 -17.92 5.96
CA LYS A 269 -24.82 -19.14 5.77
C LYS A 269 -23.98 -20.41 5.54
N ALA A 270 -22.73 -20.43 6.03
CA ALA A 270 -21.85 -21.60 5.94
C ALA A 270 -22.05 -22.53 7.15
N LYS A 271 -21.91 -23.84 6.93
CA LYS A 271 -22.08 -24.87 7.99
C LYS A 271 -20.76 -25.49 8.45
N ASN A 272 -19.79 -25.58 7.56
CA ASN A 272 -18.44 -26.09 7.82
C ASN A 272 -17.47 -25.45 6.82
N TYR A 273 -16.18 -25.65 7.06
CA TYR A 273 -15.11 -25.33 6.12
C TYR A 273 -13.99 -26.37 6.26
N GLU A 274 -13.17 -26.50 5.23
CA GLU A 274 -11.99 -27.37 5.19
C GLU A 274 -10.82 -26.62 4.56
N TRP A 275 -9.63 -26.75 5.14
CA TRP A 275 -8.39 -26.23 4.54
C TRP A 275 -7.80 -27.27 3.60
N LEU A 276 -7.70 -26.93 2.31
CA LEU A 276 -7.12 -27.81 1.31
C LEU A 276 -5.69 -27.37 0.96
N VAL A 277 -4.76 -28.32 0.93
CA VAL A 277 -3.37 -28.06 0.53
C VAL A 277 -3.31 -27.63 -0.94
N PRO A 278 -2.72 -26.48 -1.29
CA PRO A 278 -2.62 -26.03 -2.68
C PRO A 278 -1.93 -27.05 -3.59
N GLN A 279 -2.25 -27.01 -4.89
CA GLN A 279 -1.60 -27.82 -5.94
C GLN A 279 -1.79 -29.34 -5.81
N THR A 280 -2.80 -29.80 -5.07
CA THR A 280 -3.15 -31.23 -4.96
C THR A 280 -4.10 -31.72 -6.06
N GLY A 281 -4.59 -30.82 -6.92
CA GLY A 281 -5.60 -31.12 -7.95
C GLY A 281 -7.04 -31.11 -7.45
N GLN A 282 -7.27 -30.94 -6.15
CA GLN A 282 -8.61 -30.81 -5.57
C GLN A 282 -9.24 -29.42 -5.81
N HIS A 283 -8.43 -28.44 -6.23
CA HIS A 283 -8.79 -27.01 -6.32
C HIS A 283 -9.28 -26.63 -7.72
N THR A 284 -9.33 -27.59 -8.65
CA THR A 284 -9.81 -27.38 -10.02
C THR A 284 -11.34 -27.42 -10.02
N TYR A 285 -11.95 -26.24 -10.01
CA TYR A 285 -13.34 -26.06 -10.41
C TYR A 285 -13.40 -26.01 -11.95
N GLU A 286 -13.10 -27.14 -12.60
CA GLU A 286 -13.54 -27.37 -13.98
C GLU A 286 -14.66 -28.41 -13.93
N GLU A 287 -15.88 -27.93 -13.74
CA GLU A 287 -17.12 -28.55 -14.25
C GLU A 287 -17.90 -27.50 -15.06
#